data_AF-A0A2T9Z6R8-F1
#
_entry.id   AF-A0A2T9Z6R8-F1
#
_cell.length_a   1.000
_cell.length_b   1.000
_cell.length_c   1.000
_cell.angle_alpha   90.00
_cell.angle_beta   90.00
_cell.angle_gamma   90.00
#
_symmetry.space_group_name_H-M   'P 1'
#
loop_
_entity.id
_entity.type
_entity.pdbx_description
1 polymer ?
#
loop_
_entity_poly.entity_id
_entity_poly.type
_entity_poly.pdbx_seq_one_letter_code
_entity_poly.pdbx_strand_id
1 'polypeptide(L)'
;MRIEELIIDGFKSYASRTIIKGWDPEFNAITGLNGSGKSNVLDALCFVLGIKNYKLLRSSNIMDLIYKKGQAGITKASVTVIFNNTDKKSSPVGYETCQQITLTRQIMVGGKSKYMINGHNALEQSVYTMLQTVQLNINNPHFLIMQGKITQVLNMQPKEILAMIEEAAGTRMFEDRKDKAIKTITKKDKKIEEIQT
;
A
#
# COMPACT_ATOMS: atom_id res chain seq x y z
N MET A 1 15.13 1.52 -1.34
CA MET A 1 14.22 0.54 -2.00
C MET A 1 13.46 1.25 -3.13
N ARG A 2 13.44 0.71 -4.36
CA ARG A 2 12.70 1.31 -5.50
C ARG A 2 12.00 0.26 -6.34
N ILE A 3 10.97 0.63 -7.10
CA ILE A 3 10.27 -0.31 -8.00
C ILE A 3 11.19 -0.65 -9.18
N GLU A 4 11.27 -1.94 -9.52
CA GLU A 4 12.00 -2.45 -10.67
C GLU A 4 11.05 -3.05 -11.70
N GLU A 5 10.02 -3.78 -11.24
CA GLU A 5 8.97 -4.32 -12.09
C GLU A 5 7.60 -4.24 -11.41
N LEU A 6 6.56 -3.98 -12.21
CA LEU A 6 5.16 -4.09 -11.82
C LEU A 6 4.47 -5.11 -12.73
N ILE A 7 3.95 -6.17 -12.13
CA ILE A 7 3.23 -7.25 -12.82
C ILE A 7 1.75 -7.16 -12.44
N ILE A 8 0.89 -7.06 -13.45
CA ILE A 8 -0.56 -6.93 -13.28
C ILE A 8 -1.22 -8.07 -14.05
N ASP A 9 -2.10 -8.83 -13.40
CA ASP A 9 -2.79 -9.97 -14.03
C ASP A 9 -4.25 -10.04 -13.55
N GLY A 10 -5.20 -10.11 -14.48
CA GLY A 10 -6.63 -10.18 -14.20
C GLY A 10 -7.22 -8.98 -13.45
N PHE A 11 -6.54 -7.83 -13.44
CA PHE A 11 -6.92 -6.66 -12.65
C PHE A 11 -7.57 -5.57 -13.51
N LYS A 12 -8.82 -5.22 -13.22
CA LYS A 12 -9.61 -4.17 -13.88
C LYS A 12 -9.61 -4.25 -15.41
N SER A 13 -8.82 -3.43 -16.10
CA SER A 13 -8.69 -3.41 -17.57
C SER A 13 -7.65 -4.40 -18.09
N TYR A 14 -6.80 -4.95 -17.21
CA TYR A 14 -5.74 -5.89 -17.56
C TYR A 14 -6.27 -7.31 -17.49
N ALA A 15 -6.80 -7.81 -18.61
CA ALA A 15 -7.32 -9.19 -18.72
C ALA A 15 -6.20 -10.23 -18.62
N SER A 16 -5.06 -9.93 -19.21
CA SER A 16 -3.89 -10.80 -19.28
C SER A 16 -2.73 -10.23 -18.48
N ARG A 17 -1.81 -11.12 -18.09
CA ARG A 17 -0.56 -10.77 -17.43
C ARG A 17 0.22 -9.74 -18.23
N THR A 18 0.37 -8.56 -17.65
CA THR A 18 1.13 -7.42 -18.17
C THR A 18 2.30 -7.14 -17.24
N ILE A 19 3.49 -6.96 -17.80
CA ILE A 19 4.71 -6.68 -17.04
C ILE A 19 5.22 -5.31 -17.47
N ILE A 20 5.33 -4.39 -16.52
CA ILE A 20 5.84 -3.03 -16.72
C ILE A 20 7.24 -2.99 -16.09
N LYS A 21 8.25 -2.82 -16.93
CA LYS A 21 9.68 -2.75 -16.56
C LYS A 21 10.24 -1.37 -16.92
N GLY A 22 11.52 -1.15 -16.59
CA GLY A 22 12.24 0.06 -16.97
C GLY A 22 11.89 1.27 -16.11
N TRP A 23 11.60 1.04 -14.83
CA TRP A 23 11.32 2.11 -13.89
C TRP A 23 12.60 2.90 -13.58
N ASP A 24 12.53 4.20 -13.80
CA ASP A 24 13.57 5.15 -13.45
C ASP A 24 13.56 5.41 -11.93
N PRO A 25 14.73 5.62 -11.28
CA PRO A 25 14.80 5.91 -9.86
C PRO A 25 14.16 7.24 -9.45
N GLU A 26 14.10 8.22 -10.35
CA GLU A 26 13.71 9.59 -10.04
C GLU A 26 12.33 9.93 -10.59
N PHE A 27 12.09 9.70 -11.88
CA PHE A 27 10.88 10.15 -12.54
C PHE A 27 10.31 9.13 -13.53
N ASN A 28 9.03 8.79 -13.33
CA ASN A 28 8.31 7.86 -14.19
C ASN A 28 7.03 8.52 -14.70
N ALA A 29 6.81 8.47 -16.01
CA ALA A 29 5.61 8.99 -16.66
C ALA A 29 4.76 7.86 -17.25
N ILE A 30 3.48 7.83 -16.90
CA ILE A 30 2.50 6.89 -17.47
C ILE A 30 1.54 7.69 -18.35
N THR A 31 1.63 7.49 -19.66
CA THR A 31 0.80 8.20 -20.65
C THR A 31 0.01 7.21 -21.53
N GLY A 32 -1.04 7.69 -22.17
CA GLY A 32 -1.85 6.90 -23.09
C GLY A 32 -3.25 7.47 -23.30
N LEU A 33 -3.91 6.97 -24.34
CA LEU A 33 -5.27 7.35 -24.72
C LEU A 33 -6.28 7.15 -23.57
N ASN A 34 -7.43 7.81 -23.68
CA ASN A 34 -8.51 7.57 -22.72
C ASN A 34 -9.03 6.14 -22.86
N GLY A 35 -9.25 5.47 -21.73
CA GLY A 35 -9.64 4.05 -21.69
C GLY A 35 -8.50 3.04 -21.79
N SER A 36 -7.24 3.46 -21.99
CA SER A 36 -6.09 2.54 -22.12
C SER A 36 -5.67 1.83 -20.82
N GLY A 37 -6.34 2.12 -19.70
CA GLY A 37 -5.99 1.55 -18.39
C GLY A 37 -4.91 2.31 -17.61
N LYS A 38 -4.43 3.48 -18.09
CA LYS A 38 -3.41 4.30 -17.39
C LYS A 38 -3.67 4.49 -15.89
N SER A 39 -4.88 4.90 -15.51
CA SER A 39 -5.26 5.10 -14.10
C SER A 39 -5.36 3.78 -13.33
N ASN A 40 -5.55 2.65 -14.02
CA ASN A 40 -5.58 1.33 -13.38
C ASN A 40 -4.18 0.83 -13.01
N VAL A 41 -3.11 1.38 -13.61
CA VAL A 41 -1.73 1.13 -13.14
C VAL A 41 -1.56 1.69 -11.72
N LEU A 42 -2.01 2.93 -11.51
CA LEU A 42 -1.98 3.56 -10.20
C LEU A 42 -2.87 2.81 -9.20
N ASP A 43 -4.07 2.39 -9.62
CA ASP A 43 -4.94 1.58 -8.76
C ASP A 43 -4.32 0.22 -8.41
N ALA A 44 -3.57 -0.40 -9.33
CA ALA A 44 -2.86 -1.64 -9.08
C ALA A 44 -1.77 -1.45 -8.02
N LEU A 45 -0.98 -0.38 -8.12
CA LEU A 45 0.01 0.01 -7.10
C LEU A 45 -0.66 0.28 -5.74
N CYS A 46 -1.75 1.05 -5.73
CA CYS A 46 -2.51 1.33 -4.52
C CYS A 46 -3.07 0.04 -3.89
N PHE A 47 -3.54 -0.89 -4.72
CA PHE A 47 -4.06 -2.17 -4.28
C PHE A 47 -2.97 -3.03 -3.64
N VAL A 48 -1.82 -3.22 -4.29
CA VAL A 48 -0.72 -4.05 -3.74
C VAL A 48 -0.06 -3.42 -2.52
N LEU A 49 -0.02 -2.09 -2.42
CA LEU A 49 0.45 -1.40 -1.24
C LEU A 49 -0.52 -1.54 -0.06
N GLY A 50 -1.81 -1.76 -0.30
CA GLY A 50 -2.78 -1.96 0.78
C GLY A 50 -3.58 -0.73 1.15
N ILE A 51 -3.78 0.22 0.22
CA ILE A 51 -4.67 1.34 0.46
C ILE A 51 -6.10 0.83 0.72
N LYS A 52 -6.60 1.01 1.95
CA LYS A 52 -7.90 0.50 2.41
C LYS A 52 -9.09 1.30 1.88
N ASN A 53 -8.88 2.56 1.52
CA ASN A 53 -9.95 3.40 1.03
C ASN A 53 -10.27 3.06 -0.44
N TYR A 54 -11.19 2.12 -0.65
CA TYR A 54 -11.63 1.67 -1.98
C TYR A 54 -12.19 2.78 -2.87
N LYS A 55 -12.64 3.90 -2.31
CA LYS A 55 -13.03 5.09 -3.10
C LYS A 55 -11.83 5.65 -3.88
N LEU A 56 -10.61 5.55 -3.32
CA LEU A 56 -9.38 5.90 -4.03
C LEU A 56 -9.13 4.95 -5.19
N LEU A 57 -9.44 3.67 -5.01
CA LEU A 57 -9.39 2.67 -6.08
C LEU A 57 -10.56 2.80 -7.07
N ARG A 58 -11.39 3.85 -7.02
CA ARG A 58 -12.53 4.05 -7.95
C ARG A 58 -13.44 2.81 -8.03
N SER A 59 -13.65 2.16 -6.89
CA SER A 59 -14.29 0.86 -6.75
C SER A 59 -15.26 0.90 -5.57
N SER A 60 -16.47 0.36 -5.73
CA SER A 60 -17.42 0.24 -4.62
C SER A 60 -17.29 -1.11 -3.91
N ASN A 61 -16.95 -2.16 -4.65
CA ASN A 61 -16.68 -3.49 -4.12
C ASN A 61 -15.26 -3.92 -4.49
N ILE A 62 -14.63 -4.71 -3.61
CA ILE A 62 -13.33 -5.33 -3.84
C ILE A 62 -13.37 -6.28 -5.07
N MET A 63 -14.53 -6.84 -5.38
CA MET A 63 -14.77 -7.69 -6.56
C MET A 63 -14.66 -6.93 -7.89
N ASP A 64 -14.90 -5.61 -7.90
CA ASP A 64 -14.78 -4.80 -9.12
C ASP A 64 -13.31 -4.61 -9.55
N LEU A 65 -12.36 -5.00 -8.69
CA LEU A 65 -10.94 -5.03 -9.02
C LEU A 65 -10.59 -6.20 -9.95
N ILE A 66 -11.41 -7.25 -10.01
CA ILE A 66 -11.22 -8.39 -10.91
C ILE A 66 -11.73 -8.01 -12.31
N TYR A 67 -10.98 -8.38 -13.35
CA TYR A 67 -11.37 -8.12 -14.75
C TYR A 67 -12.80 -8.58 -15.03
N LYS A 68 -13.65 -7.64 -15.48
CA LYS A 68 -15.09 -7.84 -15.71
C LYS A 68 -15.81 -8.53 -14.53
N LYS A 69 -15.38 -8.26 -13.29
CA LYS A 69 -15.92 -8.86 -12.05
C LYS A 69 -15.89 -10.40 -12.03
N GLY A 70 -15.01 -11.00 -12.83
CA GLY A 70 -14.92 -12.45 -13.02
C GLY A 70 -15.91 -13.08 -13.99
N GLN A 71 -16.78 -12.30 -14.63
CA GLN A 71 -17.77 -12.82 -15.60
C GLN A 71 -17.14 -13.31 -16.91
N ALA A 72 -15.87 -12.97 -17.17
CA ALA A 72 -15.14 -13.38 -18.37
C ALA A 72 -14.21 -14.59 -18.13
N GLY A 73 -14.52 -15.45 -17.15
CA GLY A 73 -13.72 -16.63 -16.80
C GLY A 73 -12.44 -16.33 -16.00
N ILE A 74 -12.08 -15.05 -15.81
CA ILE A 74 -10.95 -14.61 -14.99
C ILE A 74 -11.41 -14.46 -13.54
N THR A 75 -11.24 -15.49 -12.73
CA THR A 75 -11.76 -15.51 -11.34
C THR A 75 -10.77 -14.98 -10.29
N LYS A 76 -9.61 -14.51 -10.72
CA LYS A 76 -8.57 -13.97 -9.84
C LYS A 76 -7.95 -12.72 -10.44
N ALA A 77 -7.56 -11.79 -9.57
CA ALA A 77 -6.67 -10.69 -9.91
C ALA A 77 -5.43 -10.76 -9.01
N SER A 78 -4.26 -10.48 -9.59
CA SER A 78 -3.02 -10.37 -8.84
C SER A 78 -2.21 -9.17 -9.31
N VAL A 79 -1.61 -8.48 -8.35
CA VAL A 79 -0.65 -7.42 -8.61
C VAL A 79 0.60 -7.74 -7.81
N THR A 80 1.74 -7.68 -8.49
CA THR A 80 3.05 -7.92 -7.89
C THR A 80 3.97 -6.74 -8.19
N VAL A 81 4.64 -6.25 -7.17
CA VAL A 81 5.71 -5.25 -7.30
C VAL A 81 7.01 -5.91 -6.89
N ILE A 82 8.00 -5.83 -7.76
CA ILE A 82 9.37 -6.23 -7.47
C ILE A 82 10.13 -4.95 -7.14
N PHE A 83 10.63 -4.90 -5.92
CA PHE A 83 11.48 -3.81 -5.44
C PHE A 83 12.94 -4.21 -5.54
N ASN A 84 13.74 -3.31 -6.08
CA ASN A 84 15.18 -3.33 -5.94
C ASN A 84 15.55 -2.93 -4.50
N ASN A 85 16.30 -3.78 -3.82
CA ASN A 85 16.72 -3.66 -2.43
C ASN A 85 18.24 -3.75 -2.26
N THR A 86 19.01 -3.28 -3.27
CA THR A 86 20.48 -3.37 -3.22
C THR A 86 21.11 -2.37 -2.24
N ASP A 87 20.43 -1.25 -1.98
CA ASP A 87 20.84 -0.30 -0.94
C ASP A 87 20.35 -0.77 0.45
N LYS A 88 21.29 -1.29 1.24
CA LYS A 88 21.03 -1.80 2.58
C LYS A 88 20.55 -0.72 3.56
N LYS A 89 20.89 0.55 3.35
CA LYS A 89 20.45 1.64 4.25
C LYS A 89 18.96 1.91 4.14
N SER A 90 18.40 1.68 2.96
CA SER A 90 16.97 1.84 2.68
C SER A 90 16.21 0.51 2.63
N SER A 91 16.82 -0.56 3.13
CA SER A 91 16.19 -1.88 3.22
C SER A 91 15.24 -1.96 4.41
N PRO A 92 14.06 -2.60 4.26
CA PRO A 92 13.22 -2.91 5.39
C PRO A 92 13.93 -3.88 6.34
N VAL A 93 13.60 -3.75 7.64
CA VAL A 93 14.19 -4.57 8.71
C VAL A 93 13.89 -6.05 8.48
N GLY A 94 14.92 -6.89 8.53
CA GLY A 94 14.82 -8.34 8.30
C GLY A 94 14.89 -8.79 6.84
N TYR A 95 15.12 -7.85 5.91
CA TYR A 95 15.27 -8.13 4.47
C TYR A 95 16.61 -7.63 3.90
N GLU A 96 17.57 -7.27 4.75
CA GLU A 96 18.86 -6.66 4.37
C GLU A 96 19.76 -7.61 3.57
N THR A 97 19.50 -8.91 3.64
CA THR A 97 20.19 -9.96 2.85
C THR A 97 19.55 -10.18 1.49
N CYS A 98 18.30 -9.72 1.28
CA CYS A 98 17.58 -9.86 0.02
C CYS A 98 17.93 -8.70 -0.91
N GLN A 99 18.55 -8.99 -2.06
CA GLN A 99 18.82 -7.97 -3.10
C GLN A 99 17.55 -7.45 -3.78
N GLN A 100 16.50 -8.27 -3.80
CA GLN A 100 15.19 -7.94 -4.34
C GLN A 100 14.10 -8.42 -3.39
N ILE A 101 12.99 -7.68 -3.38
CA ILE A 101 11.81 -7.98 -2.58
C ILE A 101 10.61 -8.02 -3.51
N THR A 102 9.90 -9.15 -3.52
CA THR A 102 8.68 -9.33 -4.29
C THR A 102 7.48 -9.22 -3.38
N LEU A 103 6.66 -8.18 -3.55
CA LEU A 103 5.39 -8.03 -2.85
C LEU A 103 4.24 -8.34 -3.80
N THR A 104 3.42 -9.32 -3.45
CA THR A 104 2.24 -9.70 -4.22
C THR A 104 0.99 -9.57 -3.38
N ARG A 105 -0.07 -8.97 -3.95
CA ARG A 105 -1.43 -9.05 -3.42
C ARG A 105 -2.33 -9.73 -4.44
N GLN A 106 -3.12 -10.68 -3.97
CA GLN A 106 -4.09 -11.39 -4.80
C GLN A 106 -5.49 -11.22 -4.24
N ILE A 107 -6.47 -11.30 -5.12
CA ILE A 107 -7.89 -11.42 -4.78
C ILE A 107 -8.56 -12.44 -5.68
N MET A 108 -9.46 -13.23 -5.11
CA MET A 108 -10.28 -14.19 -5.83
C MET A 108 -11.75 -13.83 -5.75
N VAL A 109 -12.54 -14.35 -6.69
CA VAL A 109 -14.00 -14.29 -6.64
C VAL A 109 -14.47 -14.86 -5.29
N GLY A 110 -15.29 -14.10 -4.56
CA GLY A 110 -15.65 -14.37 -3.16
C GLY A 110 -14.96 -13.47 -2.15
N GLY A 111 -14.13 -12.51 -2.60
CA GLY A 111 -13.59 -11.43 -1.77
C GLY A 111 -12.37 -11.81 -0.91
N LYS A 112 -11.90 -13.07 -1.00
CA LYS A 112 -10.70 -13.51 -0.29
C LYS A 112 -9.46 -12.83 -0.90
N SER A 113 -8.82 -11.98 -0.11
CA SER A 113 -7.53 -11.36 -0.46
C SER A 113 -6.40 -11.98 0.36
N LYS A 114 -5.23 -12.14 -0.25
CA LYS A 114 -4.01 -12.60 0.43
C LYS A 114 -2.80 -11.80 -0.01
N TYR A 115 -1.86 -11.63 0.91
CA TYR A 115 -0.54 -11.08 0.63
C TYR A 115 0.50 -12.17 0.59
N MET A 116 1.51 -11.96 -0.24
CA MET A 116 2.71 -12.77 -0.29
C MET A 116 3.94 -11.86 -0.37
N ILE A 117 4.99 -12.20 0.39
CA ILE A 117 6.31 -11.58 0.29
C ILE A 117 7.29 -12.67 -0.14
N ASN A 118 8.02 -12.45 -1.22
CA ASN A 118 8.96 -13.42 -1.81
C ASN A 118 8.32 -14.80 -2.03
N GLY A 119 7.05 -14.83 -2.43
CA GLY A 119 6.29 -16.07 -2.67
C GLY A 119 5.68 -16.73 -1.42
N HIS A 120 6.04 -16.29 -0.21
CA HIS A 120 5.48 -16.81 1.05
C HIS A 120 4.27 -16.00 1.50
N ASN A 121 3.22 -16.67 1.98
CA ASN A 121 2.04 -16.00 2.52
C ASN A 121 2.45 -15.10 3.71
N ALA A 122 1.97 -13.85 3.67
CA ALA A 122 2.23 -12.86 4.71
C ALA A 122 0.92 -12.31 5.25
N LEU A 123 0.92 -11.94 6.54
CA LEU A 123 -0.18 -11.20 7.14
C LEU A 123 -0.15 -9.75 6.62
N GLU A 124 -1.33 -9.16 6.45
CA GLU A 124 -1.47 -7.77 6.02
C GLU A 124 -0.70 -6.81 6.96
N GLN A 125 -0.74 -7.07 8.28
CA GLN A 125 -0.02 -6.27 9.27
C GLN A 125 1.51 -6.31 9.09
N SER A 126 2.05 -7.46 8.67
CA SER A 126 3.49 -7.61 8.40
C SER A 126 3.91 -6.81 7.17
N VAL A 127 3.07 -6.80 6.11
CA VAL A 127 3.28 -5.98 4.91
C VAL A 127 3.28 -4.49 5.26
N TYR A 128 2.32 -4.02 6.07
CA TYR A 128 2.33 -2.61 6.51
C TYR A 128 3.57 -2.26 7.32
N THR A 129 3.97 -3.14 8.24
CA THR A 129 5.15 -2.91 9.07
C THR A 129 6.40 -2.79 8.21
N MET A 130 6.55 -3.68 7.22
CA MET A 130 7.63 -3.63 6.24
C MET A 130 7.64 -2.30 5.47
N LEU A 131 6.48 -1.89 4.93
CA LEU A 131 6.39 -0.66 4.13
C LEU A 131 6.60 0.60 4.98
N GLN A 132 6.20 0.59 6.25
CA GLN A 132 6.51 1.66 7.20
C GLN A 132 8.01 1.78 7.49
N THR A 133 8.77 0.68 7.54
CA THR A 133 10.22 0.75 7.79
C THR A 133 11.00 1.44 6.66
N VAL A 134 10.44 1.48 5.45
CA VAL A 134 10.99 2.20 4.30
C VAL A 134 10.28 3.53 4.05
N GLN A 135 9.60 4.07 5.07
CA GLN A 135 8.89 5.36 5.04
C GLN A 135 7.77 5.44 3.98
N LEU A 136 7.25 4.30 3.51
CA LEU A 136 6.06 4.24 2.69
C LEU A 136 4.84 4.08 3.59
N ASN A 137 4.32 5.19 4.13
CA ASN A 137 3.08 5.17 4.89
C ASN A 137 1.86 5.25 3.97
N ILE A 138 1.33 4.08 3.67
CA ILE A 138 0.21 3.85 2.76
C ILE A 138 -1.12 4.34 3.32
N ASN A 139 -1.21 4.49 4.65
CA ASN A 139 -2.39 5.03 5.30
C ASN A 139 -2.41 6.57 5.29
N ASN A 140 -1.31 7.22 4.93
CA ASN A 140 -1.27 8.65 4.73
C ASN A 140 -1.78 8.99 3.31
N PRO A 141 -2.94 9.67 3.18
CA PRO A 141 -3.51 10.01 1.88
C PRO A 141 -2.66 11.00 1.06
N HIS A 142 -1.57 11.54 1.61
CA HIS A 142 -0.74 12.57 0.97
C HIS A 142 0.40 12.00 0.12
N PHE A 143 0.73 10.71 0.25
CA PHE A 143 1.61 10.01 -0.71
C PHE A 143 0.98 9.94 -2.12
N LEU A 144 -0.35 10.03 -2.20
CA LEU A 144 -1.11 9.85 -3.43
C LEU A 144 -2.05 11.03 -3.67
N ILE A 145 -1.63 11.96 -4.53
CA ILE A 145 -2.47 13.07 -4.96
C ILE A 145 -3.23 12.64 -6.22
N MET A 146 -4.47 12.22 -6.04
CA MET A 146 -5.39 11.90 -7.14
C MET A 146 -6.02 13.16 -7.73
N GLN A 147 -6.49 13.07 -8.97
CA GLN A 147 -7.26 14.13 -9.61
C GLN A 147 -8.44 14.55 -8.71
N GLY A 148 -8.63 15.86 -8.55
CA GLY A 148 -9.69 16.43 -7.70
C GLY A 148 -9.33 16.51 -6.21
N LYS A 149 -8.18 15.98 -5.76
CA LYS A 149 -7.71 16.14 -4.38
C LYS A 149 -6.91 17.41 -4.13
N ILE A 150 -6.52 18.16 -5.17
CA ILE A 150 -5.75 19.39 -5.00
C ILE A 150 -6.49 20.43 -4.15
N THR A 151 -7.82 20.54 -4.30
CA THR A 151 -8.66 21.42 -3.48
C THR A 151 -8.76 20.95 -2.03
N GLN A 152 -8.65 19.64 -1.77
CA GLN A 152 -8.56 19.13 -0.40
C GLN A 152 -7.24 19.54 0.24
N VAL A 153 -6.13 19.46 -0.50
CA VAL A 153 -4.80 19.93 -0.05
C VAL A 153 -4.82 21.41 0.30
N LEU A 154 -5.45 22.24 -0.54
CA LEU A 154 -5.57 23.68 -0.27
C LEU A 154 -6.42 24.00 0.96
N ASN A 155 -7.39 23.14 1.31
CA ASN A 155 -8.31 23.35 2.43
C ASN A 155 -7.96 22.51 3.68
N MET A 156 -6.74 21.96 3.75
CA MET A 156 -6.32 21.12 4.86
C MET A 156 -6.34 21.89 6.18
N GLN A 157 -6.86 21.23 7.21
CA GLN A 157 -6.82 21.79 8.56
C GLN A 157 -5.39 21.73 9.12
N PRO A 158 -5.01 22.62 10.06
CA PRO A 158 -3.66 22.65 10.63
C PRO A 158 -3.18 21.29 11.17
N LYS A 159 -4.09 20.47 11.70
CA LYS A 159 -3.79 19.11 12.18
C LYS A 159 -3.40 18.14 11.04
N GLU A 160 -4.02 18.27 9.88
CA GLU A 160 -3.73 17.44 8.70
C GLU A 160 -2.38 17.85 8.08
N ILE A 161 -2.11 19.15 8.04
CA ILE A 161 -0.81 19.69 7.62
C ILE A 161 0.30 19.20 8.56
N LEU A 162 0.09 19.27 9.88
CA LEU A 162 1.04 18.75 10.86
C LEU A 162 1.30 17.26 10.65
N ALA A 163 0.26 16.45 10.44
CA ALA A 163 0.42 15.02 10.17
C ALA A 163 1.24 14.75 8.88
N MET A 164 1.10 15.59 7.85
CA MET A 164 1.92 15.51 6.65
C MET A 164 3.40 15.82 6.93
N ILE A 165 3.67 16.85 7.73
CA ILE A 165 5.03 17.25 8.13
C ILE A 165 5.67 16.18 9.02
N GLU A 166 4.95 15.64 9.99
CA GLU A 166 5.42 14.55 10.86
C GLU A 166 5.79 13.29 10.08
N GLU A 167 5.05 13.00 9.02
CA GLU A 167 5.35 11.89 8.12
C GLU A 167 6.63 12.16 7.31
N ALA A 168 6.74 13.35 6.71
CA ALA A 168 7.91 13.75 5.94
C ALA A 168 9.19 13.80 6.80
N ALA A 169 9.05 14.20 8.07
CA ALA A 169 10.13 14.19 9.06
C ALA A 169 10.41 12.79 9.63
N GLY A 170 9.56 11.79 9.37
CA GLY A 170 9.67 10.43 9.90
C GLY A 170 9.36 10.31 11.40
N THR A 171 8.82 11.36 12.04
CA THR A 171 8.51 11.36 13.48
C THR A 171 7.23 10.59 13.80
N ARG A 172 6.34 10.44 12.80
CA ARG A 172 5.04 9.78 12.97
C ARG A 172 5.12 8.37 13.54
N MET A 173 6.08 7.57 13.07
CA MET A 173 6.28 6.20 13.57
C MET A 173 6.58 6.17 15.08
N PHE A 174 7.33 7.15 15.58
CA PHE A 174 7.69 7.23 17.00
C PHE A 174 6.50 7.64 17.85
N GLU A 175 5.70 8.60 17.40
CA GLU A 175 4.47 8.99 18.10
C GLU A 175 3.45 7.85 18.12
N ASP A 176 3.25 7.13 17.01
CA ASP A 176 2.36 5.96 16.98
C ASP A 176 2.83 4.84 17.94
N ARG A 177 4.15 4.66 18.12
CA ARG A 177 4.71 3.70 19.10
C ARG A 177 4.49 4.17 20.53
N LYS A 178 4.72 5.46 20.80
CA LYS A 178 4.50 6.09 22.10
C LYS A 178 3.03 6.00 22.51
N ASP A 179 2.10 6.34 21.61
CA ASP A 179 0.66 6.25 21.86
C ASP A 179 0.21 4.81 22.18
N LYS A 180 0.74 3.81 21.47
CA LYS A 180 0.46 2.40 21.77
C LYS A 180 1.01 2.00 23.14
N ALA A 181 2.20 2.46 23.49
CA ALA A 181 2.80 2.19 24.80
C ALA A 181 1.96 2.82 25.92
N ILE A 182 1.58 4.10 25.78
CA ILE A 182 0.73 4.81 26.75
C ILE A 182 -0.62 4.09 26.91
N LYS A 183 -1.30 3.76 25.81
CA LYS A 183 -2.57 2.99 25.86
C LYS A 183 -2.42 1.65 26.59
N THR A 184 -1.27 0.98 26.42
CA THR A 184 -1.00 -0.27 27.12
C THR A 184 -0.79 -0.06 28.62
N ILE A 185 -0.08 1.00 28.99
CA ILE A 185 0.15 1.41 30.39
C ILE A 185 -1.20 1.73 31.04
N THR A 186 -1.99 2.63 30.47
CA THR A 186 -3.30 3.01 31.02
C THR A 186 -4.23 1.81 31.19
N LYS A 187 -4.22 0.86 30.26
CA LYS A 187 -5.01 -0.37 30.38
C LYS A 187 -4.54 -1.26 31.52
N LYS A 188 -3.23 -1.34 31.76
CA LYS A 188 -2.66 -2.09 32.89
C LYS A 188 -2.94 -1.41 34.22
N ASP A 189 -2.79 -0.09 34.29
CA ASP A 189 -3.05 0.70 35.50
C ASP A 189 -4.51 0.56 35.93
N LYS A 190 -5.45 0.69 34.98
CA LYS A 190 -6.87 0.46 35.27
C LYS A 190 -7.15 -0.94 35.84
N LYS A 191 -6.44 -1.96 35.34
CA LYS A 191 -6.58 -3.33 35.84
C LYS A 191 -5.99 -3.50 37.25
N ILE A 192 -4.98 -2.71 37.61
CA ILE A 192 -4.42 -2.67 38.97
C ILE A 192 -5.44 -2.00 39.91
N GLU A 193 -6.03 -0.88 39.52
CA GLU A 193 -7.09 -0.20 40.30
C GLU A 193 -8.28 -1.13 40.58
N GLU A 194 -8.73 -1.88 39.56
CA GLU A 194 -9.82 -2.86 39.70
C GLU A 194 -9.49 -4.02 40.66
N ILE A 195 -8.22 -4.35 40.88
CA ILE A 195 -7.78 -5.42 41.81
C ILE A 195 -7.60 -4.88 43.24
N GLN A 196 -7.25 -3.60 43.37
CA GLN A 196 -7.03 -2.94 44.66
C GLN A 196 -8.31 -2.42 45.32
N THR A 197 -9.41 -2.39 44.57
CA THR A 197 -10.76 -2.05 45.05
C THR A 197 -11.53 -3.32 45.41
#